data_AF-A0A1W1CYZ3-F1
#
_entry.id   AF-A0A1W1CYZ3-F1
#
_cell.length_a   1.000
_cell.length_b   1.000
_cell.length_c   1.000
_cell.angle_alpha   90.00
_cell.angle_beta   90.00
_cell.angle_gamma   90.00
#
_symmetry.space_group_name_H-M   'P 1'
#
loop_
_entity.id
_entity.type
_entity.pdbx_description
1 polymer ?
#
loop_
_entity_poly.entity_id
_entity_poly.type
_entity_poly.pdbx_seq_one_letter_code
_entity_poly.pdbx_strand_id
1 'polypeptide(L)' 'MSIEELNKRYVGLNISINDKNFTVHKIEEFKNGVKVFIKEINSGKVIIISRNGEPIVLGIKECEDFLLGYRS' A
#
# COMPACT_ATOMS: atom_id res chain seq x y z
N MET A 1 -15.71 6.22 -1.49
CA MET A 1 -14.39 6.38 -0.86
C MET A 1 -13.42 6.81 -1.94
N SER A 2 -12.80 7.97 -1.79
CA SER A 2 -11.91 8.56 -2.80
C SER A 2 -10.42 8.29 -2.49
N ILE A 3 -9.54 8.49 -3.47
CA ILE A 3 -8.07 8.35 -3.28
C ILE A 3 -7.55 9.29 -2.18
N GLU A 4 -8.08 10.51 -2.09
CA GLU A 4 -7.74 11.43 -1.01
C GLU A 4 -8.13 10.90 0.38
N GLU A 5 -9.29 10.24 0.50
CA GLU A 5 -9.70 9.62 1.77
C GLU A 5 -8.78 8.45 2.13
N LEU A 6 -8.42 7.60 1.16
CA LEU A 6 -7.46 6.52 1.37
C LEU A 6 -6.12 7.07 1.88
N ASN A 7 -5.61 8.13 1.24
CA ASN A 7 -4.35 8.74 1.69
C ASN A 7 -4.47 9.30 3.11
N LYS A 8 -5.55 10.02 3.42
CA LYS A 8 -5.78 10.56 4.79
C LYS A 8 -5.85 9.49 5.86
N ARG A 9 -6.45 8.34 5.55
CA ARG A 9 -6.64 7.24 6.52
C ARG A 9 -5.40 6.38 6.69
N TYR A 10 -4.70 6.09 5.60
CA TYR A 10 -3.72 5.01 5.58
C TYR A 10 -2.28 5.47 5.41
N VAL A 11 -2.00 6.68 4.90
CA VAL A 11 -0.62 7.17 4.86
C VAL A 11 -0.09 7.33 6.28
N GLY A 12 1.10 6.79 6.55
CA GLY A 12 1.68 6.70 7.89
C GLY A 12 1.30 5.41 8.64
N LEU A 13 0.40 4.58 8.12
CA LEU A 13 0.10 3.28 8.70
C LEU A 13 1.32 2.36 8.59
N ASN A 14 1.68 1.70 9.69
CA ASN A 14 2.69 0.66 9.69
C ASN A 14 2.06 -0.68 9.31
N ILE A 15 2.67 -1.35 8.34
CA ILE A 15 2.26 -2.66 7.84
C ILE A 15 3.46 -3.61 7.85
N SER A 16 3.20 -4.90 7.99
CA SER A 16 4.23 -5.94 7.96
C SER A 16 3.98 -6.86 6.77
N ILE A 17 4.98 -7.04 5.91
CA ILE A 17 4.91 -7.87 4.70
C ILE A 17 6.17 -8.74 4.66
N ASN A 18 6.02 -10.06 4.60
CA ASN A 18 7.13 -11.02 4.57
C ASN A 18 8.18 -10.75 5.68
N ASP A 19 7.72 -10.61 6.93
CA ASP A 19 8.56 -10.31 8.11
C ASP A 19 9.33 -8.98 8.06
N LYS A 20 8.99 -8.10 7.13
CA LYS A 20 9.56 -6.76 7.03
C LYS A 20 8.51 -5.69 7.34
N ASN A 21 8.94 -4.70 8.11
CA ASN A 21 8.07 -3.58 8.49
C ASN A 21 8.22 -2.41 7.52
N PHE A 22 7.07 -1.92 7.05
CA PHE A 22 6.97 -0.79 6.17
C PHE A 22 5.95 0.21 6.71
N THR A 23 6.04 1.44 6.23
CA THR A 23 5.04 2.48 6.45
C THR A 23 4.42 2.84 5.11
N VAL A 24 3.10 2.94 5.03
CA VAL A 24 2.42 3.43 3.82
C VAL A 24 2.87 4.87 3.56
N HIS A 25 3.51 5.09 2.41
CA HIS A 25 4.06 6.38 2.02
C HIS A 25 3.08 7.20 1.19
N LYS A 26 2.41 6.57 0.22
CA LYS A 26 1.48 7.22 -0.69
C LYS A 26 0.56 6.20 -1.34
N ILE A 27 -0.68 6.58 -1.61
CA ILE A 27 -1.62 5.82 -2.43
C ILE A 27 -1.96 6.67 -3.65
N GLU A 28 -1.84 6.10 -4.84
CA GLU A 28 -2.04 6.83 -6.09
C GLU A 28 -3.00 6.10 -7.01
N GLU A 29 -3.85 6.85 -7.71
CA GLU A 29 -4.67 6.28 -8.76
C GLU A 29 -3.79 5.81 -9.91
N PHE A 30 -4.06 4.61 -10.40
CA PHE A 30 -3.39 4.08 -11.58
C PHE A 30 -4.34 3.21 -12.39
N LYS A 31 -4.63 3.65 -13.62
CA LYS A 31 -5.62 3.01 -14.50
C LYS A 31 -6.97 2.91 -13.78
N ASN A 32 -7.49 1.70 -13.59
CA ASN A 32 -8.80 1.43 -12.99
C ASN A 32 -8.72 1.06 -11.50
N GLY A 33 -7.63 1.41 -10.82
CA GLY A 33 -7.42 1.08 -9.41
C GLY A 33 -6.34 1.95 -8.78
N VAL A 34 -5.66 1.41 -7.78
CA VAL A 34 -4.66 2.13 -7.00
C VAL A 34 -3.35 1.38 -6.89
N LYS A 35 -2.26 2.16 -6.86
CA LYS A 35 -0.93 1.71 -6.47
C LYS A 35 -0.64 2.19 -5.06
N VAL A 36 0.01 1.34 -4.29
CA VAL A 36 0.42 1.65 -2.93
C VAL A 36 1.94 1.69 -2.87
N PHE A 37 2.45 2.84 -2.47
CA PHE A 37 3.86 3.08 -2.21
C PHE A 37 4.10 2.90 -0.72
N ILE A 38 5.09 2.08 -0.38
CA ILE A 38 5.46 1.74 0.98
C ILE A 38 6.93 2.11 1.20
N LYS A 39 7.25 2.56 2.40
CA LYS A 39 8.59 2.94 2.82
C LYS A 39 9.10 1.92 3.83
N GLU A 40 10.21 1.26 3.54
CA GLU A 40 10.86 0.35 4.49
C GLU A 40 11.40 1.16 5.67
N ILE A 41 11.06 0.75 6.90
CA ILE A 41 11.39 1.51 8.11
C ILE A 41 12.90 1.57 8.35
N ASN A 42 13.60 0.45 8.11
CA ASN A 42 15.03 0.33 8.41
C ASN A 42 15.92 1.07 7.40
N SER A 43 15.59 1.02 6.11
CA SER A 43 16.41 1.60 5.05
C SER A 43 15.91 2.97 4.58
N GLY A 44 14.67 3.31 4.90
CA GLY A 44 13.99 4.49 4.37
C GLY A 44 13.64 4.41 2.88
N LYS A 45 13.90 3.26 2.23
CA LYS A 45 13.66 3.08 0.80
C LYS A 45 12.16 3.00 0.51
N VAL A 46 11.71 3.80 -0.46
CA VAL A 46 10.34 3.74 -0.97
C VAL A 46 10.28 2.71 -2.11
N ILE A 47 9.34 1.79 -2.03
CA ILE A 47 9.06 0.77 -3.04
C ILE A 47 7.55 0.73 -3.30
N ILE A 48 7.16 0.18 -4.45
CA ILE A 48 5.75 -0.06 -4.79
C ILE A 48 5.43 -1.50 -4.41
N ILE A 49 4.22 -1.74 -3.91
CA ILE A 49 3.77 -3.12 -3.68
C ILE A 49 3.72 -3.85 -5.02
N SER A 50 4.41 -4.97 -5.09
CA SER A 50 4.50 -5.82 -6.27
C SER A 50 4.28 -7.29 -5.91
N ARG A 51 3.79 -8.07 -6.86
CA ARG A 51 3.63 -9.52 -6.77
C ARG A 51 4.36 -10.12 -7.96
N ASN A 52 5.23 -11.10 -7.70
CA ASN A 52 6.07 -11.72 -8.74
C ASN A 52 6.93 -10.71 -9.53
N GLY A 53 7.36 -9.62 -8.88
CA GLY A 53 8.16 -8.56 -9.52
C GLY A 53 7.34 -7.51 -10.28
N GLU A 54 6.04 -7.71 -10.45
CA GLU A 54 5.17 -6.76 -11.16
C GLU A 54 4.36 -5.89 -10.18
N PRO A 55 4.28 -4.56 -10.37
CA PRO A 55 3.46 -3.68 -9.54
C PRO A 55 1.99 -4.12 -9.56
N ILE A 56 1.40 -4.31 -8.38
CA ILE A 56 -0.02 -4.64 -8.29
C ILE A 56 -0.87 -3.37 -8.42
N VAL A 57 -2.03 -3.51 -9.05
CA VAL A 57 -3.08 -2.49 -9.08
C VAL A 57 -4.27 -3.07 -8.33
N LEU A 58 -4.63 -2.44 -7.23
CA LEU A 58 -5.71 -2.90 -6.35
C LEU A 58 -6.98 -2.08 -6.59
N GLY A 59 -8.16 -2.69 -6.50
CA GLY A 59 -9.38 -1.92 -6.27
C GLY A 59 -9.32 -1.17 -4.93
N ILE A 60 -10.15 -0.13 -4.75
CA ILE A 60 -10.18 0.65 -3.50
C ILE A 60 -10.42 -0.23 -2.27
N LYS A 61 -11.39 -1.14 -2.36
CA LYS A 61 -11.70 -2.08 -1.27
C LYS A 61 -10.58 -3.08 -1.02
N GLU A 62 -10.00 -3.62 -2.09
CA GLU A 62 -8.87 -4.57 -1.97
C GLU A 62 -7.62 -3.92 -1.38
N CYS A 63 -7.41 -2.63 -1.65
CA CYS A 63 -6.35 -1.84 -1.03
C CYS A 63 -6.57 -1.74 0.49
N GLU A 64 -7.79 -1.42 0.92
CA GLU A 64 -8.15 -1.35 2.34
C GLU A 64 -7.97 -2.71 3.04
N ASP A 65 -8.51 -3.79 2.46
CA ASP A 65 -8.38 -5.15 2.99
C ASP A 65 -6.91 -5.57 3.10
N PHE A 66 -6.09 -5.21 2.10
CA PHE A 66 -4.65 -5.48 2.11
C PHE A 66 -3.93 -4.71 3.22
N LEU A 67 -4.18 -3.40 3.33
CA LEU A 67 -3.52 -2.53 4.29
C LEU A 67 -3.86 -2.86 5.74
N LEU A 68 -5.07 -3.36 5.98
CA LEU A 68 -5.54 -3.77 7.30
C LEU A 68 -5.18 -5.23 7.64
N GLY A 69 -4.53 -5.96 6.72
CA GLY A 69 -4.15 -7.35 6.93
C GLY A 69 -5.34 -8.32 6.94
N TYR A 70 -6.49 -7.94 6.36
CA TYR A 70 -7.66 -8.80 6.25
C TYR A 70 -7.56 -9.83 5.12
N ARG A 71 -6.55 -9.72 4.25
CA ARG A 71 -6.21 -10.78 3.29
C ARG A 71 -5.42 -11.89 3.98
N SER A 72 -6.17 -12.91 4.43
CA SER A 72 -5.68 -14.26 4.72
C SER A 72 -5.24 -14.99 3.46
#